data_AF-A0A353YZ51-F1
#
_entry.id   AF-A0A353YZ51-F1
#
_cell.length_a   1.000
_cell.length_b   1.000
_cell.length_c   1.000
_cell.angle_alpha   90.00
_cell.angle_beta   90.00
_cell.angle_gamma   90.00
#
_symmetry.space_group_name_H-M   'P 1'
#
loop_
_entity.id
_entity.type
_entity.pdbx_description
1 polymer ?
#
loop_
_entity_poly.entity_id
_entity_poly.type
_entity_poly.pdbx_seq_one_letter_code
_entity_poly.pdbx_strand_id
1 'polypeptide(L)' 'MPRKFFERLQRIDSLIRLKSTGNPTQLANKLEIAESTLYEFLGLMKDLGAPIKWDGYRNSYVYEPEGKMELKFKKN' A
#
# COMPACT_ATOMS: atom_id res chain seq x y z
N MET A 1 11.23 -16.48 -3.21
CA MET A 1 9.89 -15.87 -3.15
C MET A 1 9.95 -14.32 -3.24
N PRO A 2 10.32 -13.73 -4.40
CA PRO A 2 10.19 -12.29 -4.62
C PRO A 2 8.87 -11.87 -5.32
N ARG A 3 8.24 -12.74 -6.12
CA ARG A 3 7.03 -12.38 -6.90
C ARG A 3 5.86 -11.90 -6.01
N LYS A 4 5.52 -12.68 -4.98
CA LYS A 4 4.45 -12.34 -4.02
C LYS A 4 4.67 -11.00 -3.30
N PHE A 5 5.92 -10.59 -3.11
CA PHE A 5 6.25 -9.33 -2.44
C PHE A 5 5.88 -8.13 -3.32
N PHE A 6 6.31 -8.14 -4.59
CA PHE A 6 5.98 -7.06 -5.54
C PHE A 6 4.48 -7.02 -5.87
N GLU A 7 3.84 -8.18 -6.00
CA GLU A 7 2.39 -8.28 -6.20
C GLU A 7 1.61 -7.63 -5.04
N ARG A 8 2.06 -7.84 -3.79
CA ARG A 8 1.46 -7.20 -2.61
C ARG A 8 1.66 -5.69 -2.62
N LEU A 9 2.86 -5.19 -2.95
CA LEU A 9 3.10 -3.74 -3.10
C LEU A 9 2.16 -3.11 -4.14
N GLN A 10 2.04 -3.74 -5.32
CA GLN A 10 1.13 -3.27 -6.38
C GLN A 10 -0.34 -3.32 -5.94
N ARG A 11 -0.71 -4.35 -5.19
CA ARG A 11 -2.08 -4.50 -4.66
C ARG A 11 -2.38 -3.43 -3.61
N ILE A 12 -1.44 -3.14 -2.70
CA ILE A 12 -1.58 -2.07 -1.71
C ILE A 12 -1.73 -0.72 -2.42
N ASP A 13 -0.84 -0.38 -3.37
CA ASP A 13 -0.93 0.85 -4.17
C ASP A 13 -2.31 1.00 -4.81
N SER A 14 -2.79 -0.07 -5.47
CA SER A 14 -4.10 -0.07 -6.13
C SER A 14 -5.24 0.20 -5.15
N LEU A 15 -5.23 -0.45 -3.97
CA LEU A 15 -6.28 -0.28 -2.96
C LEU A 15 -6.26 1.12 -2.32
N ILE A 16 -5.08 1.68 -2.08
CA ILE A 16 -4.92 3.06 -1.56
C ILE A 16 -5.46 4.08 -2.56
N ARG A 17 -5.11 3.94 -3.85
CA ARG A 17 -5.60 4.82 -4.92
C ARG A 17 -7.11 4.76 -5.09
N LEU A 18 -7.68 3.56 -4.99
CA LEU A 18 -9.12 3.35 -5.03
C LEU A 18 -9.82 3.73 -3.72
N LYS A 19 -9.08 4.15 -2.69
CA LYS A 19 -9.59 4.50 -1.36
C LYS A 19 -10.45 3.37 -0.77
N SER A 20 -10.02 2.12 -1.03
CA SER A 20 -10.76 0.90 -0.74
C SER A 20 -9.96 -0.08 0.11
N THR A 21 -9.00 0.40 0.90
CA THR A 21 -8.22 -0.48 1.77
C THR A 21 -9.07 -1.09 2.88
N GLY A 22 -10.03 -0.34 3.42
CA GLY A 22 -10.60 -0.66 4.73
C GLY A 22 -9.62 -0.33 5.85
N ASN A 23 -9.94 -0.78 7.05
CA ASN A 23 -9.03 -0.70 8.21
C ASN A 23 -7.81 -1.64 8.04
N PRO A 24 -6.77 -1.53 8.90
CA PRO A 24 -5.57 -2.33 8.79
C PRO A 24 -5.82 -3.85 8.72
N THR A 25 -6.68 -4.37 9.60
CA THR A 25 -7.05 -5.80 9.62
C THR A 25 -7.72 -6.22 8.31
N GLN A 26 -8.64 -5.41 7.77
CA GLN A 26 -9.31 -5.68 6.48
C GLN A 26 -8.32 -5.66 5.31
N LEU A 27 -7.38 -4.72 5.29
CA LEU A 27 -6.35 -4.65 4.26
C LEU A 27 -5.40 -5.86 4.33
N ALA A 28 -5.00 -6.26 5.54
CA ALA A 28 -4.14 -7.44 5.74
C ALA A 28 -4.83 -8.72 5.25
N ASN A 29 -6.13 -8.87 5.55
CA ASN A 29 -6.94 -10.00 5.06
C ASN A 29 -7.06 -10.00 3.52
N LYS A 30 -7.25 -8.84 2.88
CA LYS A 30 -7.28 -8.71 1.40
C LYS A 30 -5.96 -9.11 0.73
N LEU A 31 -4.86 -9.09 1.47
CA LEU A 31 -3.51 -9.41 1.01
C LEU A 31 -3.04 -10.79 1.47
N GLU A 32 -3.87 -11.49 2.25
CA GLU A 32 -3.56 -12.78 2.88
C GLU A 32 -2.23 -12.74 3.65
N ILE A 33 -2.09 -11.73 4.52
CA ILE A 33 -0.92 -11.53 5.39
C ILE A 33 -1.34 -11.21 6.82
N ALA A 34 -0.39 -11.38 7.74
CA ALA A 34 -0.52 -10.85 9.09
C ALA A 34 -0.53 -9.31 9.06
N GLU A 35 -1.20 -8.71 10.04
CA GLU A 35 -1.30 -7.24 10.17
C GLU A 35 0.08 -6.59 10.41
N SER A 36 0.98 -7.26 11.13
CA SER A 36 2.37 -6.83 11.29
C SER A 36 3.10 -6.70 9.95
N THR A 37 2.96 -7.71 9.07
CA THR A 37 3.54 -7.67 7.73
C THR A 37 2.93 -6.56 6.87
N LEU A 38 1.63 -6.25 7.04
CA LEU A 38 1.05 -5.09 6.38
C LEU A 38 1.74 -3.80 6.83
N TYR A 39 1.99 -3.62 8.12
CA TYR A 39 2.69 -2.45 8.63
C TYR A 39 4.13 -2.34 8.10
N GLU A 40 4.84 -3.46 7.94
CA GLU A 40 6.14 -3.50 7.26
C GLU A 40 6.06 -3.00 5.82
N PHE A 41 5.06 -3.46 5.05
CA PHE A 41 4.84 -2.97 3.68
C PHE A 41 4.51 -1.47 3.65
N LEU A 42 3.62 -0.99 4.52
CA LEU A 42 3.25 0.42 4.59
C LEU A 42 4.44 1.29 5.00
N GLY A 43 5.25 0.82 5.94
CA GLY A 43 6.51 1.46 6.34
C GLY A 43 7.47 1.59 5.17
N LEU A 44 7.74 0.47 4.50
CA LEU A 44 8.61 0.46 3.31
C LEU A 44 8.10 1.40 2.21
N MET A 45 6.80 1.40 1.91
CA MET A 45 6.25 2.30 0.89
C MET A 45 6.45 3.77 1.26
N LYS A 46 6.31 4.12 2.55
CA LYS A 46 6.59 5.47 3.05
C LYS A 46 8.07 5.81 2.95
N ASP A 47 8.97 4.89 3.30
CA ASP A 47 10.42 5.07 3.17
C ASP A 47 10.85 5.28 1.72
N LEU A 48 10.13 4.69 0.76
CA LEU A 48 10.29 4.90 -0.68
C LEU A 48 9.58 6.16 -1.19
N GLY A 49 9.02 6.99 -0.31
CA GLY A 49 8.45 8.30 -0.62
C GLY A 49 6.95 8.34 -0.90
N ALA A 50 6.21 7.25 -0.66
CA ALA A 50 4.76 7.26 -0.84
C ALA A 50 4.07 8.04 0.29
N PRO A 51 3.29 9.10 0.00
CA PRO A 51 2.68 9.96 1.01
C PRO A 51 1.37 9.34 1.56
N ILE A 52 1.49 8.21 2.25
CA ILE A 52 0.35 7.44 2.77
C ILE A 52 -0.16 8.04 4.09
N LYS A 53 -1.45 8.36 4.13
CA LYS A 53 -2.16 8.80 5.35
C LYS A 53 -3.39 7.93 5.62
N TRP A 54 -3.84 7.91 6.87
CA TRP A 54 -5.10 7.31 7.27
C TRP A 54 -6.23 8.34 7.15
N ASP A 55 -7.27 8.01 6.40
CA ASP A 55 -8.53 8.78 6.34
C ASP A 55 -9.61 8.03 7.12
N GLY A 56 -9.92 8.53 8.32
CA GLY A 56 -10.93 7.93 9.20
C GLY A 56 -12.36 8.06 8.70
N TYR A 57 -12.67 9.08 7.88
CA TYR A 57 -14.00 9.24 7.30
C TYR A 57 -14.24 8.19 6.21
N ARG A 58 -13.22 7.89 5.41
CA ARG A 58 -13.29 6.83 4.38
C ARG A 58 -13.01 5.44 4.92
N ASN A 59 -12.50 5.34 6.15
CA ASN A 59 -11.97 4.10 6.71
C ASN A 59 -10.96 3.46 5.73
N SER A 60 -10.02 4.26 5.21
CA SER A 60 -9.06 3.82 4.21
C SER A 60 -7.73 4.56 4.34
N TYR A 61 -6.64 3.88 3.98
CA TYR A 61 -5.42 4.56 3.61
C TYR A 61 -5.59 5.27 2.27
N VAL A 62 -5.02 6.47 2.17
CA VAL A 62 -5.07 7.33 0.98
C VAL A 62 -3.68 7.90 0.70
N TYR A 63 -3.42 8.28 -0.56
CA TYR A 63 -2.28 9.13 -0.90
C TYR A 63 -2.69 10.59 -0.82
N GLU A 64 -1.88 11.39 -0.15
CA GLU A 64 -2.06 12.84 -0.09
C GLU A 64 -0.70 13.56 -0.19
N PRO A 65 -0.35 14.12 -1.35
CA PRO A 65 -1.19 14.31 -2.55
C PRO A 65 -1.52 12.99 -3.29
N GLU A 66 -2.58 13.02 -4.10
CA GLU A 66 -2.97 11.86 -4.94
C GLU A 66 -1.83 11.48 -5.90
N GLY A 67 -1.63 10.19 -6.10
CA GLY A 67 -0.54 9.68 -6.93
C GLY A 67 -0.60 8.19 -7.14
N LYS A 68 0.48 7.65 -7.70
CA LYS A 68 0.67 6.21 -7.93
C LYS A 68 2.13 5.89 -7.69
N MET A 69 2.38 4.83 -6.94
CA MET A 69 3.71 4.29 -6.77
C MET A 69 4.11 3.49 -8.02
N GLU A 70 5.24 3.86 -8.64
CA GLU A 70 5.77 3.14 -9.80
C GLU A 70 7.17 2.58 -9.48
N LEU A 71 7.24 1.26 -9.38
CA LEU A 71 8.50 0.52 -9.29
C LEU A 71 8.86 0.03 -10.70
N LYS A 72 9.70 0.81 -11.41
CA LYS A 72 10.14 0.48 -12.76
C LYS A 72 11.62 0.76 -12.94
N PHE A 73 12.27 -0.10 -13.72
CA PHE A 73 13.60 0.19 -14.23
C PHE A 73 13.49 1.37 -15.22
N LYS A 74 14.33 2.39 -15.04
CA LYS A 74 14.45 3.51 -15.97
C LYS A 74 15.83 3.44 -16.61
N LYS A 75 15.87 3.29 -17.94
CA LYS A 75 17.09 3.43 -18.71
C LYS A 75 17.42 4.93 -18.82
N ASN A 76 18.67 5.28 -18.59
CA ASN A 76 19.20 6.63 -18.84
C ASN A 76 19.26 6.91 -20.35
#